data_AF-A0A0K9FC67-F1
#
_entry.id   AF-A0A0K9FC67-F1
#
_cell.length_a   1.000
_cell.length_b   1.000
_cell.length_c   1.000
_cell.angle_alpha   90.00
_cell.angle_beta   90.00
_cell.angle_gamma   90.00
#
_symmetry.space_group_name_H-M   'P 1'
#
loop_
_entity.id
_entity.type
_entity.pdbx_description
1 polymer ?
#
loop_
_entity_poly.entity_id
_entity_poly.type
_entity_poly.pdbx_seq_one_letter_code
_entity_poly.pdbx_strand_id
1 'polypeptide(L)'
;MNQTIISEAFGEQLALITANTSYAIESDSDNFVSELEHKVREYMYSLWMDAQANKLANYLEKRQAAHFAQLYEFSYGVSMYDNDQSISSRSDILAFMIIDEKASYKKRLERIRLQYKRFREICELLSVEDKELFIRYFEQSQKVDYETLRNAVINNLTVIGERYWRDEKMKEEHTRHSLNT
;
A
#
# COMPACT_ATOMS: atom_id res chain seq x y z
N MET A 1 -7.71 -5.54 -8.15
CA MET A 1 -6.89 -4.44 -7.58
C MET A 1 -5.84 -5.07 -6.68
N ASN A 2 -4.57 -4.77 -6.91
CA ASN A 2 -3.42 -5.25 -6.11
C ASN A 2 -2.41 -4.08 -5.95
N GLN A 3 -1.32 -4.27 -5.21
CA GLN A 3 -0.35 -3.20 -4.96
C GLN A 3 0.37 -2.72 -6.23
N THR A 4 0.66 -3.63 -7.17
CA THR A 4 1.30 -3.28 -8.45
C THR A 4 0.43 -2.33 -9.26
N ILE A 5 -0.86 -2.62 -9.40
CA ILE A 5 -1.82 -1.77 -10.11
C ILE A 5 -1.91 -0.38 -9.44
N ILE A 6 -1.84 -0.31 -8.10
CA ILE A 6 -1.87 0.98 -7.39
C ILE A 6 -0.60 1.80 -7.67
N SER A 7 0.55 1.14 -7.73
CA SER A 7 1.84 1.76 -8.05
C SER A 7 1.89 2.26 -9.50
N GLU A 8 1.44 1.45 -10.46
CA GLU A 8 1.33 1.85 -11.86
C GLU A 8 0.38 3.05 -12.03
N ALA A 9 -0.78 3.02 -11.36
CA ALA A 9 -1.73 4.12 -11.37
C ALA A 9 -1.15 5.43 -10.81
N PHE A 10 -0.20 5.36 -9.88
CA PHE A 10 0.51 6.56 -9.41
C PHE A 10 1.32 7.19 -10.53
N GLY A 11 2.09 6.39 -11.28
CA GLY A 11 2.91 6.87 -12.39
C GLY A 11 2.06 7.54 -13.47
N GLU A 12 0.92 6.93 -13.82
CA GLU A 12 -0.04 7.50 -14.76
C GLU A 12 -0.62 8.82 -14.26
N GLN A 13 -1.08 8.88 -13.00
CA GLN A 13 -1.63 10.10 -12.41
C GLN A 13 -0.60 11.21 -12.30
N LEU A 14 0.63 10.88 -11.91
CA LEU A 14 1.72 11.84 -11.83
C LEU A 14 2.09 12.40 -13.21
N ALA A 15 2.13 11.55 -14.25
CA ALA A 15 2.36 11.99 -15.63
C ALA A 15 1.24 12.94 -16.11
N LEU A 16 -0.01 12.67 -15.75
CA LEU A 16 -1.16 13.50 -16.14
C LEU A 16 -1.13 14.90 -15.52
N ILE A 17 -0.70 15.03 -14.26
CA ILE A 17 -0.67 16.34 -13.58
C ILE A 17 0.62 17.12 -13.87
N THR A 18 1.72 16.44 -14.18
CA THR A 18 2.98 17.08 -14.57
C THR A 18 3.05 17.43 -16.06
N ALA A 19 2.11 16.95 -16.88
CA ALA A 19 2.01 17.29 -18.29
C ALA A 19 1.98 18.81 -18.51
N ASN A 20 2.86 19.31 -19.37
CA ASN A 20 3.05 20.73 -19.68
C ASN A 20 3.63 21.58 -18.52
N THR A 21 4.21 20.95 -17.50
CA THR A 21 5.00 21.64 -16.47
C THR A 21 6.49 21.39 -16.69
N SER A 22 7.36 22.18 -16.06
CA SER A 22 8.80 21.91 -16.02
C SER A 22 9.17 20.61 -15.30
N TYR A 23 8.19 19.92 -14.71
CA TYR A 23 8.35 18.68 -13.96
C TYR A 23 7.81 17.46 -14.73
N ALA A 24 7.50 17.62 -16.02
CA ALA A 24 7.04 16.53 -16.87
C ALA A 24 8.00 15.33 -16.78
N ILE A 25 7.42 14.12 -16.75
CA ILE A 25 8.18 12.87 -16.78
C ILE A 25 8.55 12.61 -18.24
N GLU A 26 9.68 13.15 -18.70
CA GLU A 26 10.22 12.87 -20.03
C GLU A 26 11.02 11.55 -20.01
N SER A 27 10.74 10.65 -20.95
CA SER A 27 11.42 9.35 -21.06
C SER A 27 12.89 9.45 -21.48
N ASP A 28 13.31 10.58 -22.05
CA ASP A 28 14.61 10.74 -22.74
C ASP A 28 15.42 11.96 -22.28
N SER A 29 15.00 12.64 -21.21
CA SER A 29 15.74 13.80 -20.72
C SER A 29 16.70 13.39 -19.60
N ASP A 30 18.00 13.58 -19.81
CA ASP A 30 19.06 13.67 -18.79
C ASP A 30 18.87 14.90 -17.86
N ASN A 31 17.64 15.39 -17.72
CA ASN A 31 17.31 16.49 -16.83
C ASN A 31 17.51 16.00 -15.40
N PHE A 32 18.59 16.48 -14.79
CA PHE A 32 18.89 16.29 -13.38
C PHE A 32 17.70 16.78 -12.54
N VAL A 33 16.84 15.85 -12.13
CA VAL A 33 15.76 16.11 -11.19
C VAL A 33 16.42 16.58 -9.90
N SER A 34 16.12 17.81 -9.49
CA SER A 34 16.64 18.36 -8.23
C SER A 34 16.41 17.38 -7.07
N GLU A 35 17.36 17.25 -6.15
CA GLU A 35 17.21 16.39 -4.96
C GLU A 35 15.91 16.66 -4.19
N LEU A 36 15.48 17.93 -4.15
CA LEU A 36 14.20 18.33 -3.55
C LEU A 36 13.01 17.70 -4.27
N GLU A 37 13.05 17.68 -5.60
CA GLU A 37 11.98 17.14 -6.43
C GLU A 37 11.92 15.61 -6.33
N HIS A 38 13.07 14.94 -6.28
CA HIS A 38 13.12 13.50 -5.97
C HIS A 38 12.45 13.20 -4.64
N LYS A 39 12.80 13.96 -3.59
CA LYS A 39 12.22 13.81 -2.25
C LYS A 39 10.71 14.08 -2.21
N VAL A 40 10.24 15.09 -2.95
CA VAL A 40 8.80 15.36 -3.09
C VAL A 40 8.09 14.17 -3.72
N ARG A 41 8.62 13.63 -4.83
CA ARG A 41 8.02 12.47 -5.53
C ARG A 41 7.99 11.22 -4.66
N GLU A 42 9.04 10.98 -3.88
CA GLU A 42 9.12 9.86 -2.94
C GLU A 42 8.02 9.93 -1.87
N TYR A 43 7.81 11.11 -1.28
CA TYR A 43 6.72 11.29 -0.33
C TYR A 43 5.34 11.24 -0.98
N MET A 44 5.19 11.80 -2.18
CA MET A 44 3.94 11.68 -2.95
C MET A 44 3.60 10.22 -3.23
N TYR A 45 4.58 9.41 -3.62
CA TYR A 45 4.39 7.98 -3.83
C TYR A 45 3.97 7.29 -2.54
N SER A 46 4.66 7.56 -1.43
CA SER A 46 4.34 6.96 -0.13
C SER A 46 2.93 7.32 0.33
N LEU A 47 2.55 8.60 0.21
CA LEU A 47 1.21 9.10 0.53
C LEU A 47 0.14 8.48 -0.36
N TRP A 48 0.43 8.31 -1.66
CA TRP A 48 -0.47 7.63 -2.59
C TRP A 48 -0.74 6.19 -2.18
N MET A 49 0.32 5.43 -1.90
CA MET A 49 0.20 4.03 -1.50
C MET A 49 -0.63 3.88 -0.22
N ASP A 50 -0.40 4.75 0.76
CA ASP A 50 -1.14 4.73 2.02
C ASP A 50 -2.60 5.17 1.85
N ALA A 51 -2.88 6.22 1.07
CA ALA A 51 -4.24 6.69 0.81
C ALA A 51 -5.09 5.64 0.08
N GLN A 52 -4.49 4.92 -0.89
CA GLN A 52 -5.18 3.88 -1.65
C GLN A 52 -5.31 2.56 -0.86
N ALA A 53 -4.62 2.42 0.27
CA ALA A 53 -4.65 1.23 1.11
C ALA A 53 -6.07 0.90 1.62
N ASN A 54 -6.93 1.90 1.86
CA ASN A 54 -8.32 1.63 2.26
C ASN A 54 -9.11 0.91 1.16
N LYS A 55 -8.98 1.36 -0.10
CA LYS A 55 -9.64 0.71 -1.25
C LYS A 55 -9.12 -0.72 -1.42
N LEU A 56 -7.82 -0.93 -1.27
CA LEU A 56 -7.21 -2.25 -1.31
C LEU A 56 -7.72 -3.16 -0.18
N ALA A 57 -7.77 -2.67 1.06
CA ALA A 57 -8.27 -3.43 2.21
C ALA A 57 -9.73 -3.83 2.00
N ASN A 58 -10.59 -2.89 1.60
CA ASN A 58 -12.00 -3.16 1.32
C ASN A 58 -12.18 -4.16 0.17
N TYR A 59 -11.34 -4.09 -0.87
CA TYR A 59 -11.35 -5.04 -1.97
C TYR A 59 -10.98 -6.46 -1.52
N LEU A 60 -9.93 -6.59 -0.71
CA LEU A 60 -9.50 -7.87 -0.15
C LEU A 60 -10.58 -8.45 0.78
N GLU A 61 -11.11 -7.65 1.69
CA GLU A 61 -12.17 -8.05 2.62
C GLU A 61 -13.39 -8.63 1.89
N LYS A 62 -13.86 -7.97 0.82
CA LYS A 62 -14.97 -8.47 -0.02
C LYS A 62 -14.67 -9.80 -0.71
N ARG A 63 -13.40 -10.07 -1.03
CA ARG A 63 -12.97 -11.31 -1.70
C ARG A 63 -12.55 -12.41 -0.73
N GLN A 64 -12.45 -12.11 0.57
CA GLN A 64 -11.95 -13.03 1.57
C GLN A 64 -12.73 -14.35 1.61
N ALA A 65 -14.06 -14.26 1.64
CA ALA A 65 -14.92 -15.46 1.68
C ALA A 65 -14.74 -16.34 0.43
N ALA A 66 -14.74 -15.72 -0.75
CA ALA A 66 -14.53 -16.43 -2.01
C ALA A 66 -13.14 -17.06 -2.11
N HIS A 67 -12.10 -16.36 -1.63
CA HIS A 67 -10.74 -16.86 -1.61
C HIS A 67 -10.60 -18.12 -0.74
N PHE A 68 -11.17 -18.12 0.47
CA PHE A 68 -11.13 -19.30 1.33
C PHE A 68 -12.02 -20.43 0.82
N ALA A 69 -13.16 -20.13 0.20
CA ALA A 69 -13.99 -21.15 -0.45
C ALA A 69 -13.21 -21.92 -1.53
N GLN A 70 -12.43 -21.21 -2.36
CA GLN A 70 -11.57 -21.84 -3.37
C GLN A 70 -10.48 -22.73 -2.76
N LEU A 71 -9.88 -22.31 -1.63
CA LEU A 71 -8.89 -23.13 -0.92
C LEU A 71 -9.51 -24.40 -0.34
N TYR A 72 -10.73 -24.30 0.19
CA TYR A 72 -11.47 -25.47 0.64
C TYR A 72 -11.80 -26.41 -0.50
N GLU A 73 -12.36 -25.90 -1.61
CA GLU A 73 -12.68 -26.69 -2.79
C GLU A 73 -11.45 -27.42 -3.35
N PHE A 74 -10.30 -26.74 -3.44
CA PHE A 74 -9.03 -27.35 -3.81
C PHE A 74 -8.63 -28.47 -2.84
N SER A 75 -8.74 -28.25 -1.53
CA SER A 75 -8.38 -29.26 -0.53
C SER A 75 -9.24 -30.52 -0.60
N TYR A 76 -10.53 -30.41 -0.98
CA TYR A 76 -11.40 -31.55 -1.22
C TYR A 76 -11.18 -32.20 -2.59
N GLY A 77 -10.77 -31.44 -3.61
CA GLY A 77 -10.47 -31.98 -4.93
C GLY A 77 -9.21 -32.86 -4.95
N VAL A 78 -8.19 -32.51 -4.18
CA VAL A 78 -6.90 -33.24 -4.12
C VAL A 78 -7.04 -34.66 -3.56
N SER A 79 -7.97 -34.90 -2.62
CA SER A 79 -8.18 -36.23 -2.03
C SER A 79 -8.84 -37.24 -2.97
N MET A 80 -9.43 -36.79 -4.09
CA MET A 80 -10.13 -37.65 -5.05
C MET A 80 -9.23 -38.22 -6.16
N TYR A 81 -8.01 -37.69 -6.33
CA TYR A 81 -7.11 -38.08 -7.43
C TYR A 81 -5.99 -39.04 -7.02
N ASP A 82 -5.79 -39.31 -5.72
CA ASP A 82 -4.67 -40.11 -5.22
C ASP A 82 -5.17 -41.25 -4.32
N ASN A 83 -5.75 -42.29 -4.93
CA ASN A 83 -6.37 -43.42 -4.23
C ASN A 83 -5.37 -44.41 -3.60
N ASP A 84 -4.05 -44.26 -3.85
CA ASP A 84 -3.04 -45.26 -3.48
C ASP A 84 -2.11 -44.86 -2.33
N GLN A 85 -2.30 -43.70 -1.67
CA GLN A 85 -1.50 -43.31 -0.51
C GLN A 85 -2.34 -42.75 0.64
N SER A 86 -2.25 -43.40 1.81
CA SER A 86 -2.42 -42.83 3.16
C SER A 86 -3.00 -41.40 3.21
N ILE A 87 -4.32 -41.29 3.04
CA ILE A 87 -5.05 -40.02 2.87
C ILE A 87 -4.94 -39.10 4.11
N SER A 88 -4.71 -39.66 5.29
CA SER A 88 -4.70 -38.94 6.57
C SER A 88 -3.56 -37.93 6.72
N SER A 89 -2.33 -38.24 6.28
CA SER A 89 -1.18 -37.35 6.53
C SER A 89 -1.17 -36.12 5.63
N ARG A 90 -1.78 -36.20 4.44
CA ARG A 90 -1.83 -35.09 3.47
C ARG A 90 -3.01 -34.14 3.73
N SER A 91 -4.13 -34.63 4.24
CA SER A 91 -5.27 -33.77 4.62
C SER A 91 -4.92 -32.86 5.79
N ASP A 92 -4.15 -33.35 6.76
CA ASP A 92 -3.72 -32.57 7.92
C ASP A 92 -2.78 -31.43 7.49
N ILE A 93 -1.85 -31.71 6.57
CA ILE A 93 -0.95 -30.69 5.99
C ILE A 93 -1.75 -29.60 5.26
N LEU A 94 -2.74 -29.97 4.44
CA LEU A 94 -3.59 -29.00 3.74
C LEU A 94 -4.42 -28.17 4.73
N ALA A 95 -4.94 -28.78 5.79
CA ALA A 95 -5.67 -28.07 6.84
C ALA A 95 -4.78 -27.04 7.55
N PHE A 96 -3.53 -27.41 7.90
CA PHE A 96 -2.55 -26.47 8.46
C PHE A 96 -2.23 -25.34 7.49
N MET A 97 -2.00 -25.62 6.21
CA MET A 97 -1.77 -24.59 5.19
C MET A 97 -2.94 -23.59 5.09
N ILE A 98 -4.19 -24.06 5.15
CA ILE A 98 -5.37 -23.19 5.13
C ILE A 98 -5.45 -22.34 6.40
N ILE A 99 -5.12 -22.89 7.56
CA ILE A 99 -5.08 -22.15 8.83
C ILE A 99 -4.01 -21.04 8.77
N ASP A 100 -2.81 -21.38 8.29
CA ASP A 100 -1.72 -20.42 8.13
C ASP A 100 -2.06 -19.32 7.14
N GLU A 101 -2.70 -19.67 6.01
CA GLU A 101 -3.15 -18.68 5.02
C GLU A 101 -4.20 -17.75 5.61
N LYS A 102 -5.16 -18.25 6.41
CA LYS A 102 -6.13 -17.40 7.12
C LYS A 102 -5.46 -16.41 8.06
N ALA A 103 -4.48 -16.88 8.85
CA ALA A 103 -3.74 -16.03 9.78
C ALA A 103 -2.91 -14.98 9.03
N SER A 104 -2.22 -15.39 7.95
CA SER A 104 -1.45 -14.52 7.07
C SER A 104 -2.32 -13.44 6.41
N TYR A 105 -3.48 -13.84 5.88
CA TYR A 105 -4.42 -12.94 5.23
C TYR A 105 -4.94 -11.87 6.19
N LYS A 106 -5.30 -12.27 7.42
CA LYS A 106 -5.74 -11.34 8.47
C LYS A 106 -4.64 -10.33 8.81
N LYS A 107 -3.41 -10.81 9.05
CA LYS A 107 -2.25 -9.93 9.33
C LYS A 107 -1.98 -8.97 8.16
N ARG A 108 -2.11 -9.45 6.92
CA ARG A 108 -1.95 -8.62 5.72
C ARG A 108 -2.99 -7.51 5.68
N LEU A 109 -4.26 -7.82 5.95
CA LEU A 109 -5.34 -6.85 5.94
C LEU A 109 -5.16 -5.80 7.05
N GLU A 110 -4.76 -6.22 8.26
CA GLU A 110 -4.43 -5.33 9.36
C GLU A 110 -3.29 -4.36 9.00
N ARG A 111 -2.21 -4.87 8.37
CA ARG A 111 -1.09 -4.02 7.89
C ARG A 111 -1.55 -2.99 6.88
N ILE A 112 -2.40 -3.36 5.93
CA ILE A 112 -2.93 -2.44 4.91
C ILE A 112 -3.84 -1.38 5.58
N ARG A 113 -4.65 -1.76 6.57
CA ARG A 113 -5.46 -0.80 7.34
C ARG A 113 -4.58 0.19 8.11
N LEU A 114 -3.45 -0.26 8.66
CA LEU A 114 -2.48 0.61 9.33
C LEU A 114 -1.84 1.63 8.38
N GLN A 115 -1.56 1.25 7.13
CA GLN A 115 -1.08 2.17 6.09
C GLN A 115 -2.08 3.32 5.87
N TYR A 116 -3.36 2.99 5.67
CA TYR A 116 -4.38 4.03 5.52
C TYR A 116 -4.53 4.90 6.78
N LYS A 117 -4.46 4.29 7.96
CA LYS A 117 -4.49 5.03 9.22
C LYS A 117 -3.37 6.07 9.28
N ARG A 118 -2.15 5.71 8.86
CA ARG A 118 -1.02 6.64 8.79
C ARG A 118 -1.30 7.81 7.86
N PHE A 119 -1.86 7.58 6.67
CA PHE A 119 -2.25 8.66 5.77
C PHE A 119 -3.25 9.63 6.44
N ARG A 120 -4.25 9.09 7.14
CA ARG A 120 -5.24 9.90 7.88
C ARG A 120 -4.60 10.73 8.98
N GLU A 121 -3.71 10.13 9.76
CA GLU A 121 -2.98 10.82 10.83
C GLU A 121 -2.07 11.93 10.27
N ILE A 122 -1.39 11.70 9.13
CA ILE A 122 -0.63 12.76 8.45
C ILE A 122 -1.58 13.90 8.06
N CYS A 123 -2.70 13.59 7.41
CA CYS A 123 -3.69 14.57 6.98
C CYS A 123 -4.30 15.38 8.15
N GLU A 124 -4.39 14.81 9.34
CA GLU A 124 -4.89 15.49 10.55
C GLU A 124 -3.92 16.51 11.11
N LEU A 125 -2.63 16.42 10.78
CA LEU A 125 -1.59 17.36 11.21
C LEU A 125 -1.38 18.53 10.23
N LEU A 126 -2.04 18.50 9.07
CA LEU A 126 -1.91 19.53 8.04
C LEU A 126 -2.90 20.68 8.27
N SER A 127 -2.68 21.79 7.55
CA SER A 127 -3.70 22.82 7.38
C SER A 127 -4.98 22.25 6.74
N VAL A 128 -6.11 22.93 6.91
CA VAL A 128 -7.39 22.47 6.35
C VAL A 128 -7.30 22.41 4.82
N GLU A 129 -6.66 23.41 4.22
CA GLU A 129 -6.48 23.52 2.77
C GLU A 129 -5.61 22.40 2.21
N ASP A 130 -4.46 22.13 2.84
CA ASP A 130 -3.54 21.07 2.39
C ASP A 130 -4.14 19.68 2.60
N LYS A 131 -4.84 19.47 3.72
CA LYS A 131 -5.60 18.24 3.99
C LYS A 131 -6.62 17.97 2.89
N GLU A 132 -7.43 18.95 2.53
CA GLU A 132 -8.42 18.81 1.46
C GLU A 132 -7.78 18.54 0.10
N LEU A 133 -6.65 19.20 -0.18
CA LEU A 133 -5.88 18.95 -1.40
C LEU A 133 -5.35 17.50 -1.45
N PHE A 134 -4.80 17.02 -0.33
CA PHE A 134 -4.26 15.67 -0.21
C PHE A 134 -5.35 14.61 -0.34
N ILE A 135 -6.52 14.81 0.29
CA ILE A 135 -7.65 13.88 0.15
C ILE A 135 -8.13 13.84 -1.31
N ARG A 136 -8.30 15.00 -1.96
CA ARG A 136 -8.73 15.07 -3.37
C ARG A 136 -7.77 14.32 -4.29
N TYR A 137 -6.48 14.56 -4.15
CA TYR A 137 -5.49 13.93 -5.00
C TYR A 137 -5.24 12.46 -4.63
N PHE A 138 -4.75 12.19 -3.42
CA PHE A 138 -4.25 10.88 -3.04
C PHE A 138 -5.35 9.86 -2.76
N GLU A 139 -6.48 10.26 -2.18
CA GLU A 139 -7.57 9.33 -1.82
C GLU A 139 -8.63 9.24 -2.94
N GLN A 140 -9.02 10.37 -3.50
CA GLN A 140 -10.09 10.46 -4.50
C GLN A 140 -9.58 10.37 -5.94
N SER A 141 -8.26 10.44 -6.16
CA SER A 141 -7.65 10.38 -7.50
C SER A 141 -8.18 11.47 -8.43
N GLN A 142 -8.51 12.64 -7.87
CA GLN A 142 -8.97 13.80 -8.63
C GLN A 142 -7.77 14.56 -9.19
N LYS A 143 -7.94 15.10 -10.40
CA LYS A 143 -6.94 15.98 -11.01
C LYS A 143 -6.82 17.26 -10.18
N VAL A 144 -5.59 17.60 -9.80
CA VAL A 144 -5.24 18.85 -9.11
C VAL A 144 -4.12 19.53 -9.86
N ASP A 145 -3.93 20.82 -9.60
CA ASP A 145 -2.77 21.55 -10.08
C ASP A 145 -1.49 21.02 -9.40
N TYR A 146 -0.49 20.68 -10.21
CA TYR A 146 0.73 20.03 -9.72
C TYR A 146 1.59 20.98 -8.88
N GLU A 147 1.73 22.25 -9.27
CA GLU A 147 2.53 23.20 -8.48
C GLU A 147 1.92 23.45 -7.10
N THR A 148 0.60 23.55 -7.03
CA THR A 148 -0.14 23.66 -5.77
C THR A 148 0.09 22.43 -4.90
N LEU A 149 -0.02 21.23 -5.46
CA LEU A 149 0.23 19.97 -4.74
C LEU A 149 1.69 19.86 -4.28
N ARG A 150 2.64 20.19 -5.15
CA ARG A 150 4.07 20.20 -4.87
C ARG A 150 4.40 21.14 -3.72
N ASN A 151 3.87 22.36 -3.74
CA ASN A 151 4.07 23.34 -2.68
C ASN A 151 3.46 22.87 -1.34
N ALA A 152 2.27 22.27 -1.37
CA ALA A 152 1.66 21.66 -0.19
C ALA A 152 2.53 20.52 0.39
N VAL A 153 3.12 19.67 -0.46
CA VAL A 153 4.07 18.64 -0.01
C VAL A 153 5.32 19.27 0.59
N ILE A 154 5.91 20.28 -0.07
CA ILE A 154 7.10 21.00 0.41
C ILE A 154 6.87 21.61 1.79
N ASN A 155 5.76 22.33 1.95
CA ASN A 155 5.40 23.00 3.21
C ASN A 155 5.26 22.01 4.38
N ASN A 156 4.91 20.75 4.08
CA ASN A 156 4.63 19.73 5.08
C ASN A 156 5.69 18.61 5.12
N LEU A 157 6.84 18.78 4.45
CA LEU A 157 7.90 17.75 4.37
C LEU A 157 8.37 17.26 5.74
N THR A 158 8.48 18.17 6.72
CA THR A 158 8.91 17.83 8.08
C THR A 158 7.90 16.93 8.77
N VAL A 159 6.63 17.31 8.74
CA VAL A 159 5.51 16.55 9.34
C VAL A 159 5.41 15.16 8.70
N ILE A 160 5.44 15.10 7.36
CA ILE A 160 5.37 13.86 6.59
C ILE A 160 6.58 12.97 6.91
N GLY A 161 7.78 13.54 6.84
CA GLY A 161 9.04 12.83 7.07
C GLY A 161 9.15 12.28 8.50
N GLU A 162 8.79 13.07 9.51
CA GLU A 162 8.79 12.61 10.90
C GLU A 162 7.84 11.43 11.12
N ARG A 163 6.67 11.43 10.47
CA ARG A 163 5.71 10.34 10.65
C ARG A 163 6.24 9.04 10.05
N TYR A 164 6.80 9.08 8.85
CA TYR A 164 7.42 7.91 8.23
C TYR A 164 8.63 7.41 9.01
N TRP A 165 9.48 8.32 9.51
CA TRP A 165 10.63 7.96 10.33
C TRP A 165 10.27 7.29 11.66
N ARG A 166 9.22 7.77 12.35
CA ARG A 166 8.74 7.13 13.59
C ARG A 166 8.28 5.69 13.34
N ASP A 167 7.64 5.44 12.20
CA ASP A 167 7.20 4.11 11.81
C ASP A 167 8.36 3.16 11.51
N GLU A 168 9.43 3.66 10.89
CA GLU A 168 10.65 2.87 10.64
C GLU A 168 11.33 2.48 11.96
N LYS A 169 11.51 3.43 12.88
CA LYS A 169 12.07 3.16 14.22
C LYS A 169 11.26 2.13 15.00
N MET A 170 9.93 2.25 15.01
CA MET A 170 9.05 1.29 15.67
C MET A 170 9.19 -0.12 15.09
N LYS A 171 9.37 -0.26 13.77
CA LYS A 171 9.60 -1.55 13.11
C LYS A 171 10.97 -2.13 13.47
N GLU A 172 12.03 -1.32 13.50
CA GLU A 172 13.37 -1.76 13.89
C GLU A 172 13.42 -2.25 15.34
N GLU A 173 12.78 -1.52 16.26
CA GLU A 173 12.72 -1.87 17.68
C GLU A 173 11.96 -3.19 17.90
N HIS A 174 10.81 -3.38 17.24
CA HIS A 174 10.08 -4.64 17.30
C HIS A 174 10.87 -5.82 16.74
N THR A 175 11.59 -5.62 15.64
CA THR A 175 12.41 -6.68 15.01
C THR A 175 13.56 -7.09 15.95
N ARG A 176 14.23 -6.12 16.58
CA ARG A 176 15.30 -6.37 17.55
C ARG A 176 14.79 -7.10 18.80
N HIS A 177 13.59 -6.80 19.27
CA HIS A 177 13.01 -7.49 20.43
C HIS A 177 12.60 -8.94 20.10
N SER A 178 12.05 -9.18 18.91
CA SER A 178 11.70 -10.54 18.46
C SER A 178 12.88 -11.46 18.16
N LEU A 179 14.09 -10.92 17.97
CA LEU A 179 15.33 -11.68 17.78
C LEU A 179 16.03 -12.02 19.10
N ASN A 180 15.67 -11.34 20.19
CA ASN A 180 16.27 -11.48 21.51
C ASN A 180 15.37 -12.22 22.51
N THR A 181 14.26 -12.81 22.04
CA THR A 181 13.35 -13.68 22.80
C THR A 181 13.23 -15.03 22.13
#